data_AF-A0A517YF91-F1
#
_entry.id   AF-A0A517YF91-F1
#
_cell.length_a   1.000
_cell.length_b   1.000
_cell.length_c   1.000
_cell.angle_alpha   90.00
_cell.angle_beta   90.00
_cell.angle_gamma   90.00
#
_symmetry.space_group_name_H-M   'P 1'
#
loop_
_entity.id
_entity.type
_entity.pdbx_description
1 polymer ?
#
loop_
_entity_poly.entity_id
_entity_poly.type
_entity_poly.pdbx_seq_one_letter_code
_entity_poly.pdbx_strand_id
1 'polypeptide(L)'
;MNAHVYRYEFGPDVANDDIEVAIVMAIMAAESLYGEAEVRLNARYFFDAERHACVIDVATELGASFNKLFMGFLSRECGPDSFKVHPLAERKAAA
;
A
#
# COMPACT_ATOMS: atom_id res chain seq x y z
N MET A 1 20.42 -1.91 -3.38
CA MET A 1 19.21 -2.61 -3.87
C MET A 1 18.02 -1.90 -3.26
N ASN A 2 17.24 -1.18 -4.07
CA ASN A 2 15.99 -0.60 -3.60
C ASN A 2 14.92 -1.69 -3.65
N ALA A 3 14.15 -1.85 -2.58
CA ALA A 3 12.97 -2.70 -2.64
C ALA A 3 11.93 -2.00 -3.50
N HIS A 4 11.46 -2.70 -4.53
CA HIS A 4 10.40 -2.20 -5.40
C HIS A 4 9.01 -2.50 -4.85
N VAL A 5 8.90 -3.31 -3.79
CA VAL A 5 7.63 -3.64 -3.14
C VAL A 5 7.77 -3.52 -1.63
N TYR A 6 6.80 -2.88 -0.99
CA TYR A 6 6.63 -2.87 0.46
C TYR A 6 5.48 -3.78 0.87
N ARG A 7 5.67 -4.54 1.94
CA ARG A 7 4.62 -5.32 2.61
C ARG A 7 4.27 -4.66 3.94
N TYR A 8 2.99 -4.38 4.10
CA TYR A 8 2.35 -3.98 5.34
C TYR A 8 1.78 -5.24 6.00
N GLU A 9 2.12 -5.45 7.27
CA GLU A 9 1.52 -6.48 8.12
C GLU A 9 0.76 -5.76 9.24
N PHE A 10 -0.54 -6.05 9.39
CA PHE A 10 -1.41 -5.38 10.34
C PHE A 10 -1.53 -6.17 11.64
N GLY A 11 -1.64 -5.46 12.77
CA GLY A 11 -1.91 -6.08 14.06
C GLY A 11 -3.28 -6.76 14.08
N PRO A 12 -3.50 -7.79 14.92
CA PRO A 12 -4.75 -8.56 14.93
C PRO A 12 -6.00 -7.74 15.31
N ASP A 13 -5.80 -6.59 15.98
CA ASP A 13 -6.89 -5.72 16.43
C ASP A 13 -7.28 -4.65 15.38
N VAL A 14 -6.57 -4.56 14.26
CA VAL A 14 -6.92 -3.66 13.16
C VAL A 14 -8.08 -4.26 12.38
N ALA A 15 -9.14 -3.50 12.13
CA ALA A 15 -10.24 -3.99 11.30
C ALA A 15 -9.86 -3.91 9.81
N ASN A 16 -10.24 -4.95 9.05
CA ASN A 16 -10.08 -4.93 7.59
C ASN A 16 -10.77 -3.71 6.96
N ASP A 17 -11.95 -3.33 7.47
CA ASP A 17 -12.71 -2.18 7.00
C ASP A 17 -11.90 -0.87 7.13
N ASP A 18 -11.15 -0.68 8.21
CA ASP A 18 -10.31 0.51 8.41
C ASP A 18 -9.14 0.54 7.41
N ILE A 19 -8.57 -0.62 7.10
CA ILE A 19 -7.51 -0.77 6.09
C ILE A 19 -8.07 -0.46 4.70
N GLU A 20 -9.25 -0.99 4.37
CA GLU A 20 -9.93 -0.73 3.10
C GLU A 20 -10.26 0.75 2.93
N VAL A 21 -10.74 1.41 3.99
CA VAL A 21 -10.97 2.86 4.00
C VAL A 21 -9.67 3.63 3.70
N ALA A 22 -8.54 3.25 4.33
CA ALA A 22 -7.25 3.85 4.04
C ALA A 22 -6.80 3.64 2.58
N ILE A 23 -7.07 2.46 1.99
CA ILE A 23 -6.80 2.18 0.57
C ILE A 23 -7.63 3.11 -0.32
N VAL A 24 -8.95 3.20 -0.09
CA VAL A 24 -9.86 4.04 -0.89
C VAL A 24 -9.44 5.51 -0.82
N MET A 25 -9.09 6.01 0.37
CA MET A 25 -8.58 7.39 0.52
C MET A 25 -7.27 7.61 -0.24
N ALA A 26 -6.35 6.63 -0.22
CA ALA A 26 -5.11 6.72 -0.97
C ALA A 26 -5.34 6.73 -2.49
N ILE A 27 -6.30 5.95 -2.99
CA ILE A 27 -6.70 5.96 -4.40
C ILE A 27 -7.24 7.34 -4.77
N MET A 28 -8.25 7.85 -4.07
CA MET A 28 -8.85 9.16 -4.37
C MET A 28 -7.82 10.30 -4.35
N ALA A 29 -6.90 10.28 -3.39
CA ALA A 29 -5.82 11.25 -3.32
C ALA A 29 -4.84 11.11 -4.49
N ALA A 30 -4.46 9.88 -4.88
CA ALA A 30 -3.61 9.65 -6.04
C ALA A 30 -4.30 10.07 -7.35
N GLU A 31 -5.61 9.82 -7.49
CA GLU A 31 -6.38 10.23 -8.67
C GLU A 31 -6.42 11.75 -8.81
N SER A 32 -6.42 12.48 -7.69
CA SER A 32 -6.32 13.94 -7.69
C SER A 32 -4.95 14.47 -8.14
N LEU A 33 -3.89 13.66 -8.03
CA LEU A 33 -2.52 14.03 -8.42
C LEU A 33 -2.17 13.59 -9.85
N TYR A 34 -2.64 12.40 -10.26
CA TYR A 34 -2.20 11.73 -11.48
C TYR A 34 -3.33 11.49 -12.50
N GLY A 35 -4.58 11.70 -12.10
CA GLY A 35 -5.77 11.37 -12.89
C GLY A 35 -6.21 9.92 -12.71
N GLU A 36 -7.53 9.70 -12.76
CA GLU A 36 -8.16 8.40 -12.53
C GLU A 36 -7.63 7.28 -13.44
N ALA A 37 -7.53 7.54 -14.74
CA ALA A 37 -7.08 6.53 -15.71
C ALA A 37 -5.64 6.06 -15.43
N GLU A 38 -4.75 6.99 -15.06
CA GLU A 38 -3.34 6.69 -14.77
C GLU A 38 -3.22 5.85 -13.50
N VAL A 39 -3.96 6.19 -12.45
CA VAL A 39 -4.00 5.44 -11.18
C VAL A 39 -4.56 4.04 -11.41
N ARG A 40 -5.68 3.89 -12.11
CA ARG A 40 -6.28 2.58 -12.39
C ARG A 40 -5.35 1.63 -13.15
N LEU A 41 -4.49 2.17 -14.02
CA LEU A 41 -3.56 1.37 -14.82
C LEU A 41 -2.24 1.07 -14.09
N ASN A 42 -1.78 1.98 -13.21
CA ASN A 42 -0.42 1.95 -12.69
C ASN A 42 -0.29 1.86 -11.17
N ALA A 43 -1.36 2.11 -10.39
CA ALA A 43 -1.35 1.87 -8.95
C ALA A 43 -1.45 0.38 -8.67
N ARG A 44 -0.29 -0.24 -8.40
CA ARG A 44 -0.17 -1.67 -8.16
C ARG A 44 -0.10 -1.94 -6.67
N TYR A 45 -1.21 -2.41 -6.12
CA TYR A 45 -1.28 -2.88 -4.74
C TYR A 45 -2.15 -4.14 -4.67
N PHE A 46 -2.02 -4.89 -3.58
CA PHE A 46 -2.88 -6.02 -3.28
C PHE A 46 -3.09 -6.12 -1.77
N PHE A 47 -4.35 -6.12 -1.35
CA PHE A 47 -4.75 -6.35 0.02
C PHE A 47 -5.32 -7.75 0.18
N ASP A 48 -4.72 -8.52 1.09
CA ASP A 48 -5.12 -9.87 1.45
C ASP A 48 -5.73 -9.83 2.85
N ALA A 49 -7.05 -9.80 2.91
CA ALA A 49 -7.81 -9.74 4.17
C ALA A 49 -7.63 -11.01 5.02
N GLU A 50 -7.39 -12.18 4.41
CA GLU A 50 -7.14 -13.43 5.14
C GLU A 50 -5.76 -13.43 5.80
N ARG A 51 -4.74 -12.92 5.09
CA ARG A 51 -3.37 -12.80 5.61
C ARG A 51 -3.13 -11.54 6.42
N HIS A 52 -4.13 -10.67 6.50
CA HIS A 52 -4.08 -9.36 7.14
C HIS A 52 -2.81 -8.59 6.72
N ALA A 53 -2.64 -8.47 5.40
CA ALA A 53 -1.46 -7.86 4.81
C ALA A 53 -1.77 -7.13 3.50
N CYS A 54 -1.06 -6.03 3.25
CA CYS A 54 -1.12 -5.29 2.00
C CYS A 54 0.28 -5.21 1.38
N VAL A 55 0.38 -5.36 0.05
CA VAL A 55 1.62 -5.12 -0.68
C VAL A 55 1.44 -3.98 -1.66
N ILE A 56 2.44 -3.12 -1.78
CA ILE A 56 2.43 -1.96 -2.69
C ILE A 56 3.73 -1.94 -3.49
N ASP A 57 3.61 -1.91 -4.82
CA ASP A 57 4.73 -1.70 -5.73
C ASP A 57 5.02 -0.20 -5.87
N VAL A 58 6.28 0.16 -5.58
CA VAL A 58 6.83 1.51 -5.57
C VAL A 58 7.90 1.71 -6.64
N ALA A 59 7.94 0.87 -7.67
CA ALA A 59 8.88 0.99 -8.79
C ALA A 59 8.65 2.24 -9.65
N THR A 60 7.46 2.85 -9.57
CA THR A 60 7.09 4.07 -10.30
C THR A 60 6.91 5.25 -9.33
N GLU A 61 6.96 6.47 -9.87
CA GLU A 61 6.65 7.68 -9.10
C GLU A 61 5.23 7.63 -8.52
N LEU A 62 4.25 7.19 -9.32
CA LEU A 62 2.87 7.02 -8.89
C LEU A 62 2.78 6.02 -7.74
N GLY A 63 3.40 4.84 -7.86
CA GLY A 63 3.43 3.84 -6.80
C GLY A 63 4.08 4.34 -5.53
N ALA A 64 5.20 5.07 -5.65
CA ALA A 64 5.88 5.69 -4.51
C ALA A 64 5.02 6.76 -3.82
N SER A 65 4.29 7.58 -4.57
CA SER A 65 3.34 8.56 -4.03
C SER A 65 2.13 7.91 -3.39
N PHE A 66 1.55 6.90 -4.05
CA PHE A 66 0.46 6.10 -3.50
C PHE A 66 0.85 5.46 -2.17
N ASN A 67 2.04 4.87 -2.07
CA ASN A 67 2.55 4.28 -0.82
C ASN A 67 2.64 5.30 0.32
N LYS A 68 3.09 6.54 0.04
CA LYS A 68 3.15 7.61 1.04
C LYS A 68 1.76 8.05 1.49
N LEU A 69 0.82 8.21 0.54
CA LEU A 69 -0.57 8.55 0.83
C LEU A 69 -1.23 7.47 1.69
N PHE A 70 -1.12 6.20 1.27
CA PHE A 70 -1.63 5.06 2.01
C PHE A 70 -1.08 5.01 3.43
N MET A 71 0.24 5.12 3.62
CA MET A 71 0.85 5.12 4.96
C MET A 71 0.32 6.27 5.84
N GLY A 72 0.10 7.45 5.25
CA GLY A 72 -0.44 8.60 5.95
C GLY A 72 -1.89 8.41 6.39
N PHE A 73 -2.74 7.89 5.52
CA PHE A 73 -4.14 7.59 5.85
C PHE A 73 -4.25 6.42 6.83
N LEU A 74 -3.52 5.33 6.59
CA LEU A 74 -3.48 4.17 7.47
C LEU A 74 -3.06 4.55 8.90
N SER A 75 -2.05 5.43 9.06
CA SER A 75 -1.62 5.91 10.38
C SER A 75 -2.69 6.76 11.08
N ARG A 76 -3.58 7.41 10.34
CA ARG A 76 -4.69 8.20 10.88
C ARG A 76 -5.89 7.33 11.27
N GLU A 77 -6.22 6.33 10.45
CA GLU A 77 -7.36 5.44 10.68
C GLU A 77 -7.04 4.38 11.75
N CYS A 78 -5.87 3.74 11.68
CA CYS A 78 -5.53 2.60 12.52
C CYS A 78 -4.53 2.94 13.65
N GLY A 79 -3.90 4.12 13.60
CA GLY A 79 -2.83 4.52 14.50
C GLY A 79 -1.43 4.11 14.01
N PRO A 80 -0.36 4.83 14.39
CA PRO A 80 0.97 4.67 13.81
C PRO A 80 1.67 3.35 14.17
N ASP A 81 1.31 2.72 15.30
CA ASP A 81 1.92 1.47 15.78
C ASP A 81 1.10 0.22 15.40
N SER A 82 0.05 0.39 14.58
CA SER A 82 -0.89 -0.69 14.23
C SER A 82 -0.41 -1.61 13.10
N PHE A 83 0.70 -1.26 12.45
CA PHE A 83 1.25 -2.02 11.32
C PHE A 83 2.78 -2.02 11.32
N LYS A 84 3.35 -2.98 10.60
CA LYS A 84 4.78 -3.06 10.29
C LYS A 84 4.98 -3.00 8.78
N VAL A 85 6.05 -2.33 8.36
CA VAL A 85 6.39 -2.21 6.93
C VAL A 85 7.71 -2.92 6.67
N HIS A 86 7.69 -3.85 5.73
CA HIS A 86 8.84 -4.64 5.33
C HIS A 86 9.14 -4.43 3.84
N PRO A 87 10.38 -4.07 3.48
CA PRO A 87 10.80 -4.15 2.08
C PRO A 87 10.80 -5.63 1.65
N LEU A 88 10.13 -5.96 0.56
CA LEU A 88 10.26 -7.26 -0.06
C LEU A 88 11.46 -7.25 -0.99
N ALA A 89 12.41 -8.14 -0.75
CA ALA A 89 13.51 -8.37 -1.67
C ALA A 89 12.95 -8.91 -3.00
N GLU A 90 13.50 -8.44 -4.12
CA GLU A 90 13.21 -9.04 -5.42
C GLU A 90 13.46 -10.55 -5.34
N ARG A 91 12.41 -11.34 -5.57
CA ARG A 91 12.58 -12.77 -5.80
C ARG A 91 13.31 -12.91 -7.12
N LYS A 92 14.59 -13.30 -7.09
CA LYS A 92 15.30 -13.71 -8.32
C LYS A 92 14.42 -14.74 -9.02
N ALA A 93 14.10 -14.48 -10.29
CA ALA A 93 13.42 -15.45 -11.13
C ALA A 93 14.19 -16.78 -11.04
N ALA A 94 13.49 -17.87 -10.74
CA ALA A 94 14.09 -19.19 -10.79
C ALA A 94 14.58 -19.41 -12.24
N ALA A 95 15.88 -19.66 -12.37
CA ALA A 95 16.54 -19.91 -13.64
C ALA A 95 16.06 -21.23 -14.27
#